data_AF-A0A9P9WT09-F1
#
_entry.id   AF-A0A9P9WT09-F1
#
_cell.length_a   1.000
_cell.length_b   1.000
_cell.length_c   1.000
_cell.angle_alpha   90.00
_cell.angle_beta   90.00
_cell.angle_gamma   90.00
#
_symmetry.space_group_name_H-M   'P 1'
#
loop_
_entity.id
_entity.type
_entity.pdbx_description
1 polymer ?
#
loop_
_entity_poly.entity_id
_entity_poly.type
_entity_poly.pdbx_seq_one_letter_code
_entity_poly.pdbx_strand_id
1 'polypeptide(L)'
;MDIPPPIPPRPPGYELRVPVNPAVPPRPSPQHWQQQSIPPPPPPPPPPSSQIFQSGLHQGAYGAYPAATPQSRGAQGEPTEWSALHYADGTHTPLFEALMAAIFPHLDPQRTGYIRPEVLSDFLALNGFPKEEDLWKSNLTGNIMFAPEDIADAELKAACEAWPFDHRVAVRNPGRPQLPFGGMPLLSLRGLTDMMAVEHAAEPERGQRGLNAVLARYGIWPHLGPLPRSALPPARPVQVQRRCDEVRARSLRAAQDKLQANQARLMLEAQGRQHALDLIDYPHYVRRYY
;
A
#
# COMPACT_ATOMS: atom_id res chain seq x y z
N MET A 1 23.43 -63.18 9.08
CA MET A 1 24.24 -62.24 8.29
C MET A 1 23.36 -61.80 7.14
N ASP A 2 22.72 -60.64 7.27
CA ASP A 2 21.81 -60.09 6.26
C ASP A 2 22.59 -59.25 5.25
N ILE A 3 22.56 -59.67 4.00
CA ILE A 3 23.17 -58.95 2.88
C ILE A 3 22.11 -57.97 2.35
N PRO A 4 22.40 -56.66 2.28
CA PRO A 4 21.44 -55.70 1.74
C PRO A 4 21.18 -55.96 0.25
N PRO A 5 19.95 -55.71 -0.23
CA PRO A 5 19.58 -55.97 -1.61
C PRO A 5 20.36 -55.05 -2.58
N PRO A 6 20.60 -55.51 -3.82
CA PRO A 6 21.32 -54.75 -4.83
C PRO A 6 20.54 -53.51 -5.26
N ILE A 7 21.28 -52.42 -5.45
CA ILE A 7 20.77 -51.13 -5.92
C ILE A 7 20.25 -51.29 -7.36
N PRO A 8 19.04 -50.78 -7.69
CA PRO A 8 18.51 -50.85 -9.05
C PRO A 8 19.32 -49.99 -10.03
N PRO A 9 19.37 -50.37 -11.32
CA PRO A 9 20.06 -49.61 -12.35
C PRO A 9 19.43 -48.22 -12.56
N ARG A 10 20.28 -47.21 -12.77
CA ARG A 10 19.84 -45.83 -13.02
C ARG A 10 19.08 -45.71 -14.35
N PRO A 11 18.02 -44.89 -14.42
CA PRO A 11 17.34 -44.57 -15.68
C PRO A 11 18.29 -43.85 -16.66
N PRO A 12 18.25 -44.18 -17.96
CA PRO A 12 18.97 -43.42 -18.98
C PRO A 12 18.41 -41.99 -19.07
N GLY A 13 19.28 -40.98 -18.97
CA GLY A 13 18.91 -39.55 -19.04
C GLY A 13 19.44 -38.66 -17.91
N TYR A 14 20.03 -39.25 -16.86
CA TYR A 14 20.72 -38.50 -15.78
C TYR A 14 22.23 -38.43 -16.03
N GLU A 15 22.64 -37.80 -17.11
CA GLU A 15 24.03 -37.35 -17.24
C GLU A 15 24.20 -36.04 -16.49
N LEU A 16 25.11 -36.02 -15.51
CA LEU A 16 25.58 -34.80 -14.87
C LEU A 16 26.23 -33.92 -15.94
N ARG A 17 25.48 -32.93 -16.45
CA ARG A 17 26.08 -31.84 -17.21
C ARG A 17 27.08 -31.15 -16.30
N VAL A 18 28.36 -31.33 -16.60
CA VAL A 18 29.45 -30.55 -16.00
C VAL A 18 29.16 -29.09 -16.30
N PRO A 19 29.06 -28.19 -15.30
CA PRO A 19 28.92 -26.77 -15.58
C PRO A 19 30.17 -26.31 -16.32
N VAL A 20 29.99 -25.85 -17.55
CA VAL A 20 30.99 -25.07 -18.27
C VAL A 20 31.15 -23.77 -17.48
N ASN A 21 32.28 -23.65 -16.77
CA ASN A 21 32.63 -22.46 -16.02
C ASN A 21 32.79 -21.29 -17.03
N PRO A 22 31.96 -20.23 -16.98
CA PRO A 22 32.21 -19.06 -17.81
C PRO A 22 33.51 -18.39 -17.38
N ALA A 23 34.27 -17.88 -18.35
CA ALA A 23 35.53 -17.18 -18.09
C ALA A 23 35.29 -15.98 -17.16
N VAL A 24 36.03 -15.96 -16.05
CA VAL A 24 36.02 -14.86 -15.09
C VAL A 24 36.58 -13.59 -15.77
N PRO A 25 35.91 -12.42 -15.68
CA PRO A 25 36.47 -11.18 -16.20
C PRO A 25 37.76 -10.80 -15.44
N PRO A 26 38.74 -10.17 -16.12
CA PRO A 26 40.00 -9.79 -15.49
C PRO A 26 39.77 -8.85 -14.32
N ARG A 27 40.49 -9.12 -13.22
CA ARG A 27 40.53 -8.35 -11.99
C ARG A 27 40.99 -6.91 -12.27
N PRO A 28 40.24 -5.87 -11.89
CA PRO A 28 40.73 -4.49 -12.01
C PRO A 28 41.89 -4.26 -11.04
N SER A 29 42.94 -3.62 -11.55
CA SER A 29 44.16 -3.25 -10.82
C SER A 29 43.86 -2.28 -9.67
N PRO A 30 44.54 -2.37 -8.52
CA PRO A 30 44.36 -1.47 -7.40
C PRO A 30 45.21 -0.20 -7.59
N GLN A 31 44.81 0.69 -8.48
CA GLN A 31 45.36 2.05 -8.52
C GLN A 31 44.21 3.04 -8.76
N HIS A 32 44.31 4.19 -8.08
CA HIS A 32 43.40 5.35 -8.13
C HIS A 32 42.18 5.34 -7.19
N TRP A 33 42.39 5.14 -5.88
CA TRP A 33 41.59 5.86 -4.89
C TRP A 33 42.11 7.30 -4.78
N GLN A 34 41.68 8.17 -5.70
CA GLN A 34 41.73 9.61 -5.44
C GLN A 34 40.64 9.93 -4.42
N GLN A 35 41.05 10.58 -3.33
CA GLN A 35 40.19 11.15 -2.30
C GLN A 35 39.12 12.05 -2.93
N GLN A 36 37.87 11.59 -2.96
CA GLN A 36 36.73 12.48 -3.02
C GLN A 36 36.40 12.89 -1.58
N SER A 37 36.83 14.09 -1.22
CA SER A 37 36.44 14.77 0.01
C SER A 37 34.92 15.00 -0.01
N ILE A 38 34.20 14.21 0.77
CA ILE A 38 32.78 14.44 1.06
C ILE A 38 32.72 15.72 1.92
N PRO A 39 32.05 16.81 1.48
CA PRO A 39 31.86 17.96 2.34
C PRO A 39 30.96 17.56 3.54
N PRO A 40 31.21 18.08 4.75
CA PRO A 40 30.38 17.78 5.90
C PRO A 40 28.94 18.25 5.68
N PRO A 41 27.93 17.56 6.24
CA PRO A 41 26.55 17.97 6.14
C PRO A 41 26.34 19.36 6.78
N PRO A 42 25.42 20.18 6.24
CA PRO A 42 25.09 21.47 6.83
C PRO A 42 24.50 21.28 8.24
N PRO A 43 24.74 22.24 9.16
CA PRO A 43 24.18 22.18 10.51
C PRO A 43 22.65 22.21 10.48
N PRO A 44 21.98 21.57 11.45
CA PRO A 44 20.52 21.60 11.56
C PRO A 44 20.01 23.02 11.79
N PRO A 45 18.80 23.36 11.31
CA PRO A 45 18.19 24.66 11.54
C PRO A 45 17.92 24.86 13.05
N PRO A 46 18.01 26.11 13.55
CA PRO A 46 17.73 26.39 14.94
C PRO A 46 16.26 26.09 15.29
N PRO A 47 15.97 25.65 16.52
CA PRO A 47 14.60 25.41 16.96
C PRO A 47 13.79 26.71 16.92
N PRO A 48 12.49 26.66 16.57
CA PRO A 48 11.64 27.84 16.62
C PRO A 48 11.59 28.37 18.06
N SER A 49 11.96 29.64 18.24
CA SER A 49 11.88 30.33 19.51
C SER A 49 10.43 30.33 20.00
N SER A 50 10.20 29.81 21.19
CA SER A 50 8.93 29.90 21.89
C SER A 50 8.64 31.36 22.20
N GLN A 51 7.94 32.06 21.31
CA GLN A 51 7.34 33.35 21.65
C GLN A 51 6.17 33.09 22.59
N ILE A 52 6.47 33.27 23.87
CA ILE A 52 5.49 33.50 24.94
C ILE A 52 4.71 34.75 24.55
N PHE A 53 3.46 34.57 24.09
CA PHE A 53 2.53 35.68 23.98
C PHE A 53 2.11 36.09 25.39
N GLN A 54 2.72 37.17 25.88
CA GLN A 54 2.23 37.91 27.03
C GLN A 54 0.89 38.56 26.66
N SER A 55 -0.13 38.27 27.46
CA SER A 55 -1.41 38.94 27.49
C SER A 55 -1.25 40.39 27.97
N GLY A 56 -1.33 41.34 27.03
CA GLY A 56 -1.42 42.77 27.30
C GLY A 56 -2.87 43.25 27.24
N LEU A 57 -3.40 43.67 28.40
CA LEU A 57 -4.64 44.42 28.53
C LEU A 57 -4.48 45.81 27.90
N HIS A 58 -5.24 46.11 26.85
CA HIS A 58 -5.53 47.49 26.47
C HIS A 58 -6.99 47.64 26.03
N GLN A 59 -7.71 48.45 26.81
CA GLN A 59 -8.99 49.06 26.46
C GLN A 59 -8.78 50.04 25.30
N GLY A 60 -9.69 50.02 24.32
CA GLY A 60 -9.74 50.97 23.23
C GLY A 60 -10.95 50.69 22.35
N ALA A 61 -11.87 51.64 22.32
CA ALA A 61 -13.16 51.57 21.65
C ALA A 61 -13.07 51.59 20.10
N TYR A 62 -14.24 51.47 19.48
CA TYR A 62 -14.61 51.72 18.08
C TYR A 62 -14.51 50.54 17.10
N GLY A 63 -15.66 50.17 16.53
CA GLY A 63 -15.76 49.44 15.25
C GLY A 63 -16.48 48.10 15.35
N ALA A 64 -17.80 48.11 15.14
CA ALA A 64 -18.62 46.92 15.00
C ALA A 64 -18.23 46.12 13.72
N TYR A 65 -17.79 44.88 13.92
CA TYR A 65 -17.78 43.83 12.91
C TYR A 65 -18.46 42.61 13.55
N PRO A 66 -19.39 41.91 12.87
CA PRO A 66 -19.93 40.67 13.41
C PRO A 66 -18.79 39.65 13.55
N ALA A 67 -18.68 39.10 14.76
CA ALA A 67 -17.72 38.08 15.10
C ALA A 67 -17.84 36.90 14.13
N ALA A 68 -16.73 36.56 13.47
CA ALA A 68 -16.55 35.25 12.88
C ALA A 68 -16.68 34.23 14.01
N THR A 69 -17.82 33.53 14.02
CA THR A 69 -18.00 32.33 14.83
C THR A 69 -16.90 31.34 14.44
N PRO A 70 -16.29 30.62 15.39
CA PRO A 70 -15.51 29.45 15.04
C PRO A 70 -16.44 28.50 14.31
N GLN A 71 -16.22 28.29 13.01
CA GLN A 71 -16.91 27.26 12.25
C GLN A 71 -16.57 25.92 12.91
N SER A 72 -17.49 25.49 13.78
CA SER A 72 -17.69 24.09 14.04
C SER A 72 -17.80 23.41 12.67
N ARG A 73 -16.93 22.42 12.43
CA ARG A 73 -17.15 21.40 11.39
C ARG A 73 -18.42 20.62 11.78
N GLY A 74 -19.57 21.26 11.62
CA GLY A 74 -20.86 20.63 11.74
C GLY A 74 -21.01 19.68 10.57
N ALA A 75 -21.55 18.49 10.85
CA ALA A 75 -22.02 17.57 9.84
C ALA A 75 -22.78 18.36 8.77
N GLN A 76 -22.31 18.32 7.53
CA GLN A 76 -23.16 18.75 6.42
C GLN A 76 -24.41 17.87 6.51
N GLY A 77 -25.55 18.51 6.74
CA GLY A 77 -26.82 17.82 6.92
C GLY A 77 -27.14 16.94 5.72
N GLU A 78 -27.98 15.94 5.95
CA GLU A 78 -28.56 15.10 4.90
C GLU A 78 -29.09 15.97 3.75
N PRO A 79 -28.71 15.69 2.50
CA PRO A 79 -29.07 16.54 1.37
C PRO A 79 -30.57 16.43 1.06
N THR A 80 -31.10 17.48 0.44
CA THR A 80 -32.51 17.54 0.01
C THR A 80 -32.73 17.01 -1.41
N GLU A 81 -31.69 16.99 -2.24
CA GLU A 81 -31.72 16.48 -3.61
C GLU A 81 -30.35 15.91 -4.04
N TRP A 82 -30.35 15.09 -5.07
CA TRP A 82 -29.11 14.62 -5.70
C TRP A 82 -28.47 15.74 -6.54
N SER A 83 -27.16 15.93 -6.37
CA SER A 83 -26.34 16.75 -7.25
C SER A 83 -25.06 16.00 -7.65
N ALA A 84 -24.15 16.66 -8.36
CA ALA A 84 -22.93 16.02 -8.83
C ALA A 84 -22.06 15.51 -7.67
N LEU A 85 -21.68 14.24 -7.73
CA LEU A 85 -20.77 13.60 -6.78
C LEU A 85 -19.29 13.84 -7.12
N HIS A 86 -19.02 14.24 -8.37
CA HIS A 86 -17.68 14.53 -8.84
C HIS A 86 -17.64 15.86 -9.58
N TYR A 87 -16.52 16.56 -9.46
CA TYR A 87 -16.14 17.63 -10.37
C TYR A 87 -15.73 17.08 -11.74
N ALA A 88 -15.58 17.96 -12.73
CA ALA A 88 -15.24 17.57 -14.10
C ALA A 88 -13.87 16.85 -14.23
N ASP A 89 -12.98 17.03 -13.27
CA ASP A 89 -11.68 16.36 -13.19
C ASP A 89 -11.74 15.00 -12.45
N GLY A 90 -12.92 14.60 -11.97
CA GLY A 90 -13.12 13.39 -11.20
C GLY A 90 -12.63 13.45 -9.75
N THR A 91 -12.38 14.66 -9.21
CA THR A 91 -12.30 14.84 -7.76
C THR A 91 -13.71 14.80 -7.16
N HIS A 92 -13.84 14.33 -5.92
CA HIS A 92 -15.13 14.23 -5.26
C HIS A 92 -15.65 15.61 -4.81
N THR A 93 -16.97 15.75 -4.75
CA THR A 93 -17.62 16.96 -4.20
C THR A 93 -17.91 16.78 -2.70
N PRO A 94 -18.25 17.86 -1.97
CA PRO A 94 -18.68 17.74 -0.57
C PRO A 94 -19.89 16.81 -0.37
N LEU A 95 -20.77 16.71 -1.37
CA LEU A 95 -21.90 15.75 -1.32
C LEU A 95 -21.40 14.30 -1.29
N PHE A 96 -20.38 13.98 -2.08
CA PHE A 96 -19.77 12.65 -2.05
C PHE A 96 -19.05 12.40 -0.72
N GLU A 97 -18.34 13.40 -0.16
CA GLU A 97 -17.75 13.28 1.17
C GLU A 97 -18.83 12.99 2.24
N ALA A 98 -19.96 13.71 2.19
CA ALA A 98 -21.10 13.49 3.08
C ALA A 98 -21.73 12.10 2.91
N LEU A 99 -21.81 11.60 1.67
CA LEU A 99 -22.31 10.26 1.36
C LEU A 99 -21.41 9.19 1.97
N MET A 100 -20.10 9.31 1.76
CA MET A 100 -19.13 8.37 2.34
C MET A 100 -19.12 8.44 3.86
N ALA A 101 -19.29 9.63 4.45
CA ALA A 101 -19.45 9.80 5.89
C ALA A 101 -20.75 9.17 6.43
N ALA A 102 -21.83 9.12 5.64
CA ALA A 102 -23.06 8.41 5.99
C ALA A 102 -22.91 6.89 5.88
N ILE A 103 -22.13 6.40 4.90
CA ILE A 103 -21.84 4.97 4.72
C ILE A 103 -20.93 4.43 5.83
N PHE A 104 -19.89 5.19 6.21
CA PHE A 104 -18.79 4.70 7.05
C PHE A 104 -19.21 4.10 8.40
N PRO A 105 -20.17 4.66 9.16
CA PRO A 105 -20.64 4.05 10.41
C PRO A 105 -21.24 2.64 10.25
N HIS A 106 -21.74 2.29 9.06
CA HIS A 106 -22.20 0.93 8.76
C HIS A 106 -21.04 -0.05 8.53
N LEU A 107 -19.88 0.46 8.11
CA LEU A 107 -18.67 -0.31 7.89
C LEU A 107 -17.82 -0.41 9.18
N ASP A 108 -17.84 0.62 10.02
CA ASP A 108 -17.15 0.65 11.31
C ASP A 108 -18.17 0.79 12.46
N PRO A 109 -18.96 -0.26 12.75
CA PRO A 109 -19.98 -0.21 13.80
C PRO A 109 -19.38 -0.02 15.20
N GLN A 110 -18.10 -0.38 15.38
CA GLN A 110 -17.37 -0.20 16.62
C GLN A 110 -16.78 1.21 16.78
N ARG A 111 -16.92 2.08 15.77
CA ARG A 111 -16.43 3.47 15.76
C ARG A 111 -14.95 3.58 16.10
N THR A 112 -14.16 2.65 15.57
CA THR A 112 -12.70 2.65 15.72
C THR A 112 -12.01 3.76 14.92
N GLY A 113 -12.72 4.35 13.95
CA GLY A 113 -12.22 5.30 12.97
C GLY A 113 -11.62 4.65 11.73
N TYR A 114 -11.62 3.31 11.64
CA TYR A 114 -11.01 2.57 10.56
C TYR A 114 -11.82 1.33 10.16
N ILE A 115 -11.75 0.94 8.89
CA ILE A 115 -12.31 -0.31 8.39
C ILE A 115 -11.20 -1.34 8.14
N ARG A 116 -11.53 -2.60 8.42
CA ARG A 116 -10.63 -3.73 8.17
C ARG A 116 -10.70 -4.17 6.69
N PRO A 117 -9.68 -4.88 6.18
CA PRO A 117 -9.70 -5.41 4.82
C PRO A 117 -10.92 -6.29 4.50
N GLU A 118 -11.38 -7.12 5.44
CA GLU A 118 -12.56 -7.97 5.25
C GLU A 118 -13.82 -7.14 5.02
N VAL A 119 -14.00 -6.09 5.83
CA VAL A 119 -15.16 -5.19 5.75
C VAL A 119 -15.13 -4.44 4.42
N LEU A 120 -13.94 -3.99 4.00
CA LEU A 120 -13.78 -3.34 2.71
C LEU A 120 -14.14 -4.32 1.57
N SER A 121 -13.64 -5.55 1.61
CA SER A 121 -13.91 -6.59 0.61
C SER A 121 -15.42 -6.87 0.48
N ASP A 122 -16.12 -7.03 1.60
CA ASP A 122 -17.58 -7.22 1.59
C ASP A 122 -18.33 -6.00 1.05
N PHE A 123 -17.85 -4.78 1.38
CA PHE A 123 -18.38 -3.55 0.83
C PHE A 123 -18.17 -3.43 -0.68
N LEU A 124 -17.00 -3.80 -1.20
CA LEU A 124 -16.70 -3.81 -2.64
C LEU A 124 -17.60 -4.81 -3.37
N ALA A 125 -17.83 -6.00 -2.80
CA ALA A 125 -18.76 -6.98 -3.36
C ALA A 125 -20.20 -6.43 -3.45
N LEU A 126 -20.67 -5.74 -2.40
CA LEU A 126 -21.97 -5.05 -2.43
C LEU A 126 -22.02 -3.92 -3.47
N ASN A 127 -20.91 -3.22 -3.67
CA ASN A 127 -20.75 -2.21 -4.72
C ASN A 127 -20.64 -2.80 -6.15
N GLY A 128 -20.73 -4.12 -6.31
CA GLY A 128 -20.72 -4.80 -7.59
C GLY A 128 -19.33 -4.98 -8.21
N PHE A 129 -18.27 -4.91 -7.41
CA PHE A 129 -16.94 -5.28 -7.88
C PHE A 129 -16.84 -6.80 -8.04
N PRO A 130 -16.28 -7.30 -9.16
CA PRO A 130 -15.99 -8.71 -9.30
C PRO A 130 -14.86 -9.12 -8.36
N LYS A 131 -14.79 -10.41 -8.02
CA LYS A 131 -13.79 -10.94 -7.07
C LYS A 131 -12.36 -10.70 -7.56
N GLU A 132 -12.15 -10.68 -8.87
CA GLU A 132 -10.86 -10.48 -9.51
C GLU A 132 -10.35 -9.04 -9.35
N GLU A 133 -11.24 -8.07 -9.16
CA GLU A 133 -10.90 -6.66 -8.90
C GLU A 133 -10.78 -6.35 -7.40
N ASP A 134 -11.28 -7.24 -6.53
CA ASP A 134 -11.06 -7.16 -5.09
C ASP A 134 -9.63 -7.62 -4.76
N LEU A 135 -8.72 -6.65 -4.64
CA LEU A 135 -7.30 -6.91 -4.37
C LEU A 135 -7.06 -7.77 -3.14
N TRP A 136 -7.85 -7.62 -2.08
CA TRP A 136 -7.65 -8.41 -0.88
C TRP A 136 -8.14 -9.85 -1.10
N LYS A 137 -9.38 -10.00 -1.59
CA LYS A 137 -10.00 -11.33 -1.76
C LYS A 137 -9.39 -12.16 -2.87
N SER A 138 -8.85 -11.52 -3.91
CA SER A 138 -8.10 -12.19 -4.99
C SER A 138 -6.74 -12.71 -4.54
N ASN A 139 -6.14 -12.11 -3.50
CA ASN A 139 -4.82 -12.48 -2.97
C ASN A 139 -4.88 -13.36 -1.70
N LEU A 140 -6.04 -13.95 -1.39
CA LEU A 140 -6.19 -14.96 -0.33
C LEU A 140 -5.59 -16.31 -0.76
N THR A 141 -4.29 -16.31 -1.06
CA THR A 141 -3.51 -17.50 -1.41
C THR A 141 -2.54 -17.79 -0.28
N GLY A 142 -2.80 -18.83 0.52
CA GLY A 142 -1.88 -19.23 1.58
C GLY A 142 -0.59 -19.86 1.06
N ASN A 143 0.44 -19.88 1.90
CA ASN A 143 1.60 -20.74 1.70
C ASN A 143 2.03 -21.37 3.04
N ILE A 144 3.08 -22.21 3.02
CA ILE A 144 3.54 -22.94 4.22
C ILE A 144 4.04 -21.98 5.32
N MET A 145 4.48 -20.78 4.95
CA MET A 145 5.16 -19.84 5.84
C MET A 145 4.24 -18.73 6.40
N PHE A 146 3.22 -18.32 5.63
CA PHE A 146 2.36 -17.18 5.93
C PHE A 146 0.89 -17.52 5.73
N ALA A 147 0.03 -16.93 6.55
CA ALA A 147 -1.41 -17.12 6.38
C ALA A 147 -1.88 -16.43 5.07
N PRO A 148 -2.94 -16.92 4.42
CA PRO A 148 -3.53 -16.27 3.26
C PRO A 148 -3.83 -14.78 3.49
N GLU A 149 -4.29 -14.43 4.69
CA GLU A 149 -4.62 -13.07 5.09
C GLU A 149 -3.39 -12.18 5.16
N ASP A 150 -2.23 -12.71 5.58
CA ASP A 150 -1.00 -11.91 5.67
C ASP A 150 -0.58 -11.44 4.26
N ILE A 151 -0.73 -12.32 3.25
CA ILE A 151 -0.42 -12.01 1.85
C ILE A 151 -1.43 -11.01 1.30
N ALA A 152 -2.72 -11.26 1.49
CA ALA A 152 -3.78 -10.37 1.05
C ALA A 152 -3.67 -8.96 1.68
N ASP A 153 -3.35 -8.89 2.97
CA ASP A 153 -3.11 -7.65 3.70
C ASP A 153 -1.91 -6.88 3.11
N ALA A 154 -0.80 -7.58 2.81
CA ALA A 154 0.39 -6.98 2.24
C ALA A 154 0.13 -6.38 0.84
N GLU A 155 -0.65 -7.07 0.00
CA GLU A 155 -1.02 -6.57 -1.33
C GLU A 155 -1.98 -5.37 -1.26
N LEU A 156 -3.00 -5.44 -0.40
CA LEU A 156 -3.89 -4.30 -0.18
C LEU A 156 -3.13 -3.09 0.38
N LYS A 157 -2.19 -3.30 1.31
CA LYS A 157 -1.35 -2.24 1.87
C LYS A 157 -0.50 -1.59 0.78
N ALA A 158 0.13 -2.39 -0.08
CA ALA A 158 0.92 -1.87 -1.19
C ALA A 158 0.07 -1.01 -2.14
N ALA A 159 -1.18 -1.38 -2.38
CA ALA A 159 -2.12 -0.58 -3.17
C ALA A 159 -2.48 0.75 -2.48
N CYS A 160 -2.77 0.73 -1.17
CA CYS A 160 -3.02 1.95 -0.39
C CYS A 160 -1.81 2.90 -0.40
N GLU A 161 -0.59 2.37 -0.31
CA GLU A 161 0.65 3.15 -0.39
C GLU A 161 0.89 3.72 -1.80
N ALA A 162 0.53 2.98 -2.85
CA ALA A 162 0.68 3.43 -4.23
C ALA A 162 -0.31 4.55 -4.61
N TRP A 163 -1.52 4.52 -4.04
CA TRP A 163 -2.61 5.49 -4.22
C TRP A 163 -2.68 6.60 -3.16
N PRO A 164 -1.60 6.79 -2.40
CA PRO A 164 -1.61 7.37 -1.04
C PRO A 164 -2.97 7.49 -0.33
N PHE A 165 -3.73 6.41 -0.24
CA PHE A 165 -4.97 6.41 0.53
C PHE A 165 -4.67 6.46 2.02
N ASP A 166 -5.39 7.28 2.78
CA ASP A 166 -5.18 7.41 4.22
C ASP A 166 -5.53 6.09 4.96
N HIS A 167 -4.52 5.51 5.61
CA HIS A 167 -4.65 4.23 6.30
C HIS A 167 -3.66 4.13 7.47
N ARG A 168 -3.99 3.29 8.44
CA ARG A 168 -3.10 2.89 9.53
C ARG A 168 -2.69 1.45 9.35
N VAL A 169 -1.40 1.15 9.49
CA VAL A 169 -0.91 -0.23 9.45
C VAL A 169 -1.00 -0.85 10.85
N ALA A 170 -1.62 -2.02 10.95
CA ALA A 170 -1.71 -2.80 12.17
C ALA A 170 -1.11 -4.20 11.99
N VAL A 171 -0.71 -4.81 13.10
CA VAL A 171 -0.26 -6.21 13.10
C VAL A 171 -1.48 -7.09 13.36
N ARG A 172 -1.78 -8.01 12.43
CA ARG A 172 -2.91 -8.94 12.58
C ARG A 172 -2.63 -9.99 13.66
N ASN A 173 -1.45 -10.63 13.58
CA ASN A 173 -1.07 -11.76 14.41
C ASN A 173 0.26 -11.50 15.13
N PRO A 174 0.28 -10.76 16.26
CA PRO A 174 1.53 -10.32 16.92
C PRO A 174 2.43 -11.46 17.43
N GLY A 175 1.94 -12.70 17.46
CA GLY A 175 2.72 -13.89 17.84
C GLY A 175 3.23 -14.76 16.68
N ARG A 176 3.04 -14.35 15.42
CA ARG A 176 3.48 -15.12 14.24
C ARG A 176 4.54 -14.37 13.43
N PRO A 177 5.39 -15.09 12.66
CA PRO A 177 6.28 -14.47 11.69
C PRO A 177 5.49 -13.53 10.77
N GLN A 178 5.91 -12.28 10.71
CA GLN A 178 5.29 -11.28 9.84
C GLN A 178 5.95 -11.31 8.47
N LEU A 179 5.14 -11.09 7.42
CA LEU A 179 5.70 -10.82 6.10
C LEU A 179 6.58 -9.57 6.17
N PRO A 180 7.81 -9.62 5.64
CA PRO A 180 8.63 -8.43 5.48
C PRO A 180 7.86 -7.37 4.68
N PHE A 181 7.76 -6.15 5.23
CA PHE A 181 6.99 -5.03 4.65
C PHE A 181 5.47 -5.24 4.56
N GLY A 182 4.96 -6.34 5.13
CA GLY A 182 3.53 -6.60 5.26
C GLY A 182 2.87 -5.80 6.37
N GLY A 183 1.66 -6.19 6.71
CA GLY A 183 0.84 -5.54 7.73
C GLY A 183 -0.57 -5.27 7.23
N MET A 184 -1.52 -5.31 8.16
CA MET A 184 -2.94 -5.14 7.88
C MET A 184 -3.26 -3.65 7.70
N PRO A 185 -3.64 -3.20 6.49
CA PRO A 185 -4.05 -1.82 6.29
C PRO A 185 -5.46 -1.62 6.84
N LEU A 186 -5.59 -0.70 7.79
CA LEU A 186 -6.86 -0.23 8.32
C LEU A 186 -7.19 1.09 7.64
N LEU A 187 -8.20 1.09 6.77
CA LEU A 187 -8.52 2.25 5.93
C LEU A 187 -9.37 3.24 6.72
N SER A 188 -9.03 4.53 6.69
CA SER A 188 -9.82 5.55 7.38
C SER A 188 -11.04 5.96 6.54
N LEU A 189 -11.91 6.81 7.10
CA LEU A 189 -12.96 7.47 6.31
C LEU A 189 -12.37 8.25 5.13
N ARG A 190 -11.27 8.98 5.35
CA ARG A 190 -10.65 9.75 4.28
C ARG A 190 -10.10 8.84 3.18
N GLY A 191 -9.41 7.76 3.56
CA GLY A 191 -8.89 6.77 2.62
C GLY A 191 -9.99 6.09 1.82
N LEU A 192 -11.09 5.72 2.48
CA LEU A 192 -12.26 5.15 1.82
C LEU A 192 -12.88 6.13 0.82
N THR A 193 -13.06 7.40 1.22
CA THR A 193 -13.62 8.43 0.34
C THR A 193 -12.75 8.65 -0.89
N ASP A 194 -11.44 8.82 -0.70
CA ASP A 194 -10.52 9.08 -1.82
C ASP A 194 -10.45 7.86 -2.78
N MET A 195 -10.46 6.64 -2.24
CA MET A 195 -10.51 5.40 -3.03
C MET A 195 -11.81 5.30 -3.84
N MET A 196 -12.96 5.39 -3.18
CA MET A 196 -14.26 5.25 -3.88
C MET A 196 -14.51 6.40 -4.86
N ALA A 197 -13.98 7.59 -4.60
CA ALA A 197 -14.06 8.69 -5.55
C ALA A 197 -13.37 8.36 -6.87
N VAL A 198 -12.15 7.81 -6.81
CA VAL A 198 -11.40 7.37 -7.99
C VAL A 198 -12.14 6.25 -8.71
N GLU A 199 -12.56 5.22 -7.99
CA GLU A 199 -13.24 4.06 -8.56
C GLU A 199 -14.53 4.43 -9.29
N HIS A 200 -15.39 5.23 -8.65
CA HIS A 200 -16.67 5.65 -9.25
C HIS A 200 -16.50 6.64 -10.40
N ALA A 201 -15.46 7.49 -10.38
CA ALA A 201 -15.14 8.35 -11.52
C ALA A 201 -14.51 7.55 -12.67
N ALA A 202 -13.78 6.47 -12.37
CA ALA A 202 -13.16 5.60 -13.37
C ALA A 202 -14.19 4.73 -14.10
N GLU A 203 -15.23 4.26 -13.40
CA GLU A 203 -16.33 3.46 -13.96
C GLU A 203 -17.71 3.95 -13.51
N PRO A 204 -18.22 5.06 -14.09
CA PRO A 204 -19.47 5.69 -13.63
C PRO A 204 -20.70 4.78 -13.68
N GLU A 205 -20.84 3.93 -14.70
CA GLU A 205 -21.99 3.02 -14.82
C GLU A 205 -22.02 1.97 -13.71
N ARG A 206 -20.85 1.39 -13.40
CA ARG A 206 -20.70 0.45 -12.29
C ARG A 206 -20.91 1.17 -10.97
N GLY A 207 -20.29 2.33 -10.81
CA GLY A 207 -20.42 3.16 -9.61
C GLY A 207 -21.86 3.52 -9.30
N GLN A 208 -22.67 3.88 -10.30
CA GLN A 208 -24.09 4.18 -10.08
C GLN A 208 -24.85 2.97 -9.54
N ARG A 209 -24.67 1.79 -10.15
CA ARG A 209 -25.35 0.56 -9.71
C ARG A 209 -24.90 0.14 -8.32
N GLY A 210 -23.59 0.18 -8.06
CA GLY A 210 -22.99 -0.16 -6.77
C GLY A 210 -23.46 0.76 -5.65
N LEU A 211 -23.40 2.08 -5.86
CA LEU A 211 -23.89 3.06 -4.89
C LEU A 211 -25.37 2.88 -4.61
N ASN A 212 -26.21 2.63 -5.63
CA ASN A 212 -27.64 2.35 -5.40
C ASN A 212 -27.88 1.10 -4.56
N ALA A 213 -27.09 0.04 -4.77
CA ALA A 213 -27.17 -1.17 -3.94
C ALA A 213 -26.78 -0.89 -2.49
N VAL A 214 -25.73 -0.09 -2.26
CA VAL A 214 -25.29 0.36 -0.94
C VAL A 214 -26.34 1.22 -0.24
N LEU A 215 -26.87 2.23 -0.93
CA LEU A 215 -27.91 3.13 -0.42
C LEU A 215 -29.14 2.34 0.04
N ALA A 216 -29.60 1.39 -0.78
CA ALA A 216 -30.72 0.53 -0.45
C ALA A 216 -30.41 -0.41 0.73
N ARG A 217 -29.20 -1.00 0.77
CA ARG A 217 -28.80 -1.96 1.81
C ARG A 217 -28.66 -1.34 3.19
N TYR A 218 -28.20 -0.10 3.26
CA TYR A 218 -27.96 0.63 4.51
C TYR A 218 -29.07 1.63 4.86
N GLY A 219 -30.02 1.88 3.95
CA GLY A 219 -31.10 2.84 4.17
C GLY A 219 -30.59 4.28 4.24
N ILE A 220 -29.61 4.62 3.41
CA ILE A 220 -28.99 5.94 3.39
C ILE A 220 -29.83 6.86 2.52
N TRP A 221 -30.33 7.94 3.11
CA TRP A 221 -31.09 9.01 2.46
C TRP A 221 -32.25 8.51 1.59
N PRO A 222 -33.16 7.69 2.15
CA PRO A 222 -34.20 7.01 1.39
C PRO A 222 -35.18 7.98 0.70
N HIS A 223 -35.38 9.18 1.26
CA HIS A 223 -36.24 10.22 0.70
C HIS A 223 -35.74 10.81 -0.62
N LEU A 224 -34.45 10.68 -0.94
CA LEU A 224 -33.88 11.11 -2.22
C LEU A 224 -34.17 10.13 -3.36
N GLY A 225 -34.60 8.91 -3.03
CA GLY A 225 -34.70 7.83 -3.99
C GLY A 225 -33.34 7.39 -4.56
N PRO A 226 -33.34 6.62 -5.66
CA PRO A 226 -32.11 6.14 -6.28
C PRO A 226 -31.23 7.28 -6.81
N LEU A 227 -29.91 7.11 -6.70
CA LEU A 227 -28.90 7.98 -7.28
C LEU A 227 -29.07 8.04 -8.81
N PRO A 228 -29.35 9.23 -9.39
CA PRO A 228 -29.50 9.41 -10.83
C PRO A 228 -28.14 9.33 -11.53
N ARG A 229 -28.15 8.89 -12.80
CA ARG A 229 -26.93 8.72 -13.59
C ARG A 229 -26.17 10.03 -13.78
N SER A 230 -26.90 11.14 -13.85
CA SER A 230 -26.38 12.50 -14.00
C SER A 230 -25.54 12.98 -12.81
N ALA A 231 -25.62 12.31 -11.65
CA ALA A 231 -24.81 12.64 -10.49
C ALA A 231 -23.34 12.18 -10.64
N LEU A 232 -23.05 11.29 -11.59
CA LEU A 232 -21.70 10.78 -11.88
C LEU A 232 -21.21 11.30 -13.25
N PRO A 233 -19.89 11.34 -13.50
CA PRO A 233 -19.34 11.75 -14.79
C PRO A 233 -19.92 10.96 -15.97
N PRO A 234 -20.18 11.56 -17.14
CA PRO A 234 -20.73 10.85 -18.30
C PRO A 234 -19.76 9.78 -18.83
N ALA A 235 -18.47 10.01 -18.69
CA ALA A 235 -17.40 9.05 -19.00
C ALA A 235 -16.24 9.29 -18.03
N ARG A 236 -15.24 8.38 -18.06
CA ARG A 236 -14.02 8.51 -17.26
C ARG A 236 -13.31 9.85 -17.56
N PRO A 237 -13.11 10.74 -16.56
CA PRO A 237 -12.34 11.96 -16.75
C PRO A 237 -10.87 11.68 -17.13
N VAL A 238 -10.29 12.52 -17.99
CA VAL A 238 -8.89 12.39 -18.43
C VAL A 238 -7.92 12.45 -17.25
N GLN A 239 -8.22 13.27 -16.25
CA GLN A 239 -7.41 13.42 -15.04
C GLN A 239 -7.45 12.16 -14.17
N VAL A 240 -8.59 11.46 -14.10
CA VAL A 240 -8.68 10.15 -13.44
C VAL A 240 -7.82 9.13 -14.18
N GLN A 241 -7.93 9.07 -15.51
CA GLN A 241 -7.10 8.17 -16.33
C GLN A 241 -5.60 8.42 -16.11
N ARG A 242 -5.15 9.68 -16.11
CA ARG A 242 -3.75 10.04 -15.82
C ARG A 242 -3.31 9.57 -14.43
N ARG A 243 -4.14 9.77 -13.40
CA ARG A 243 -3.84 9.27 -12.05
C ARG A 243 -3.71 7.75 -12.01
N CYS A 244 -4.59 7.01 -12.71
CA CYS A 244 -4.48 5.55 -12.84
C CYS A 244 -3.16 5.14 -13.53
N ASP A 245 -2.78 5.82 -14.61
CA ASP A 245 -1.55 5.54 -15.35
C ASP A 245 -0.30 5.83 -14.51
N GLU A 246 -0.30 6.94 -13.77
CA GLU A 246 0.78 7.32 -12.85
C GLU A 246 0.95 6.29 -11.72
N VAL A 247 -0.16 5.85 -11.11
CA VAL A 247 -0.11 4.83 -10.05
C VAL A 247 0.39 3.51 -10.61
N ARG A 248 -0.10 3.09 -11.79
CA ARG A 248 0.41 1.89 -12.46
C ARG A 248 1.91 1.97 -12.69
N ALA A 249 2.42 3.12 -13.16
CA ALA A 249 3.86 3.34 -13.35
C ALA A 249 4.65 3.35 -12.03
N ARG A 250 4.07 3.84 -10.93
CA ARG A 250 4.68 3.75 -9.59
C ARG A 250 4.74 2.30 -9.09
N SER A 251 3.64 1.57 -9.18
CA SER A 251 3.55 0.18 -8.74
C SER A 251 4.52 -0.73 -9.51
N LEU A 252 4.66 -0.53 -10.83
CA LEU A 252 5.62 -1.27 -11.64
C LEU A 252 7.08 -1.01 -11.22
N ARG A 253 7.44 0.25 -10.96
CA ARG A 253 8.78 0.60 -10.46
C ARG A 253 9.04 -0.02 -9.09
N ALA A 254 8.10 0.12 -8.16
CA ALA A 254 8.23 -0.47 -6.83
C ALA A 254 8.38 -2.01 -6.88
N ALA A 255 7.66 -2.68 -7.79
CA ALA A 255 7.81 -4.11 -8.00
C ALA A 255 9.20 -4.48 -8.56
N GLN A 256 9.71 -3.70 -9.52
CA GLN A 256 11.06 -3.88 -10.07
C GLN A 256 12.15 -3.70 -9.01
N ASP A 257 12.04 -2.65 -8.19
CA ASP A 257 12.98 -2.37 -7.10
C ASP A 257 13.01 -3.51 -6.08
N LYS A 258 11.83 -4.04 -5.70
CA LYS A 258 11.72 -5.22 -4.82
C LYS A 258 12.40 -6.46 -5.41
N LEU A 259 12.21 -6.71 -6.71
CA LEU A 259 12.86 -7.85 -7.39
C LEU A 259 14.38 -7.69 -7.41
N GLN A 260 14.89 -6.51 -7.75
CA GLN A 260 16.32 -6.23 -7.76
C GLN A 260 16.95 -6.35 -6.37
N ALA A 261 16.29 -5.82 -5.34
CA ALA A 261 16.74 -5.92 -3.95
C ALA A 261 16.83 -7.39 -3.49
N ASN A 262 15.82 -8.20 -3.83
CA ASN A 262 15.83 -9.62 -3.53
C ASN A 262 16.95 -10.37 -4.27
N GLN A 263 17.18 -10.07 -5.56
CA GLN A 263 18.28 -10.65 -6.33
C GLN A 263 19.64 -10.31 -5.71
N ALA A 264 19.86 -9.04 -5.37
CA ALA A 264 21.09 -8.58 -4.73
C ALA A 264 21.33 -9.29 -3.38
N ARG A 265 20.27 -9.44 -2.56
CA ARG A 265 20.36 -10.17 -1.29
C ARG A 265 20.78 -11.63 -1.51
N LEU A 266 20.15 -12.33 -2.45
CA LEU A 266 20.48 -13.73 -2.75
C LEU A 266 21.91 -13.89 -3.28
N MET A 267 22.40 -12.95 -4.08
CA MET A 267 23.79 -12.95 -4.55
C MET A 267 24.79 -12.79 -3.39
N LEU A 268 24.52 -11.86 -2.46
CA LEU A 268 25.36 -11.66 -1.28
C LEU A 268 25.36 -12.89 -0.37
N GLU A 269 24.20 -13.52 -0.15
CA GLU A 269 24.10 -14.76 0.61
C GLU A 269 24.90 -15.91 -0.04
N ALA A 270 24.83 -16.04 -1.37
CA ALA A 270 25.60 -17.04 -2.11
C ALA A 270 27.12 -16.80 -2.01
N GLN A 271 27.57 -15.55 -2.17
CA GLN A 271 28.98 -15.18 -2.01
C GLN A 271 29.46 -15.43 -0.58
N GLY A 272 28.66 -15.08 0.43
CA GLY A 272 28.99 -15.33 1.84
C GLY A 272 29.13 -16.83 2.15
N ARG A 273 28.24 -17.66 1.59
CA ARG A 273 28.34 -19.13 1.71
C ARG A 273 29.62 -19.66 1.06
N GLN A 274 29.97 -19.18 -0.13
CA GLN A 274 31.19 -19.59 -0.80
C GLN A 274 32.44 -19.24 0.03
N HIS A 275 32.54 -18.00 0.50
CA HIS A 275 33.65 -17.58 1.35
C HIS A 275 33.75 -18.38 2.65
N ALA A 276 32.61 -18.77 3.25
CA ALA A 276 32.61 -19.60 4.44
C ALA A 276 33.16 -21.01 4.18
N LEU A 277 32.84 -21.59 3.01
CA LEU A 277 33.40 -22.89 2.60
C LEU A 277 34.92 -22.78 2.36
N ASP A 278 35.36 -21.72 1.69
CA ASP A 278 36.79 -21.49 1.41
C ASP A 278 37.63 -21.34 2.70
N LEU A 279 37.05 -20.83 3.79
CA LEU A 279 37.72 -20.74 5.10
C LEU A 279 37.82 -22.09 5.83
N ILE A 280 36.88 -23.01 5.58
CA ILE A 280 36.89 -24.35 6.20
C ILE A 280 37.86 -25.27 5.44
N ASP A 281 37.98 -25.09 4.12
CA ASP A 281 38.80 -25.93 3.23
C ASP A 281 40.29 -25.52 3.21
N TYR A 282 40.80 -24.87 4.28
CA TYR A 282 42.22 -24.53 4.38
C TYR A 282 43.07 -25.81 4.40
N PRO A 283 43.95 -26.05 3.40
CA PRO A 283 44.83 -27.21 3.42
C PRO A 283 45.80 -27.10 4.60
N HIS A 284 45.93 -28.19 5.34
CA HIS A 284 46.92 -28.33 6.41
C HIS A 284 48.29 -27.83 5.94
N TYR A 285 48.85 -26.86 6.68
CA TYR A 285 50.22 -26.41 6.50
C TYR A 285 51.15 -27.63 6.43
N VAL A 286 51.71 -27.91 5.25
CA VAL A 286 52.82 -28.85 5.11
C VAL A 286 54.03 -28.18 5.79
N ARG A 287 54.31 -28.56 7.04
CA ARG A 287 55.58 -28.24 7.70
C ARG A 287 56.70 -28.82 6.84
N ARG A 288 57.34 -27.97 6.04
CA ARG A 288 58.68 -28.28 5.51
C ARG A 288 59.65 -28.15 6.68
N TYR A 289 60.04 -29.30 7.23
CA TYR A 289 61.21 -29.41 8.07
C TYR A 289 62.43 -29.11 7.20
N TYR A 290 63.18 -28.06 7.55
CA TYR A 290 64.54 -27.82 7.07
C TYR A 290 65.53 -28.54 8.00
#